data_AF-W2U1M9-F1
#
_entry.id   AF-W2U1M9-F1
#
_cell.length_a   1.000
_cell.length_b   1.000
_cell.length_c   1.000
_cell.angle_alpha   90.00
_cell.angle_beta   90.00
_cell.angle_gamma   90.00
#
_symmetry.space_group_name_H-M   'P 1'
#
loop_
_entity.id
_entity.type
_entity.pdbx_description
1 polymer ?
#
loop_
_entity_poly.entity_id
_entity_poly.type
_entity_poly.pdbx_seq_one_letter_code
_entity_poly.pdbx_strand_id
1 'polypeptide(L)'
;MSLFGVLSSTPTGNELTSDSSANLAEQILASSLAVSVLTDILICSLLYPEPGNPPTGRFIIKHRERNEPFYQSKSMQILCWLKSRLTRDQEPLQVYRRNLERLNYKGEEYGFGQLSALSLWTLTGVLNEENPQQLGKTDSPRMRISLSEYLLKTTCELDTASSVRALFENYSHWFARGLQHLPLPLLSSTVKSMAILSDLFDDSASYEFLYVQMRNVFRGGFLTGHPDIGYVIYSLLKSVTVIGLENASRGMTEADMAKQILTWVEYGLTFWSPFVREATLHGFIYLLQSMTLDPLKPVVQYVTGFLLEETKKQLSVTDPINVMDIPASLEYSNLLWAVSFRIMEEPLQVSFKNTLIQRTCETFTVMNLPPYLLPVVTGGIEALALHSASYLPQFLQLVHGCLKSYATISSTFQYALRVLIVCVFRQEADPRRASAQKFEPILEELYSVYRRCDVRDADLISFVLPSVLLRLYPEERVLSVILDFCAPLKTGNYPNHICQSLRMMFELTDNTLSCCTDAKEYVFQGFCCFDEENAYFASEQLI
;
A
#
# COMPACT_ATOMS: atom_id res chain seq x y z
N MET A 1 -14.43 18.31 -27.75
CA MET A 1 -14.57 19.56 -28.52
C MET A 1 -15.53 20.58 -27.89
N SER A 2 -16.78 20.23 -27.58
CA SER A 2 -17.76 21.20 -27.03
C SER A 2 -17.29 21.90 -25.74
N LEU A 3 -16.66 21.16 -24.82
CA LEU A 3 -16.11 21.72 -23.58
C LEU A 3 -14.90 22.63 -23.81
N PHE A 4 -14.05 22.32 -24.80
CA PHE A 4 -12.96 23.23 -25.18
C PHE A 4 -13.49 24.54 -25.78
N GLY A 5 -14.65 24.51 -26.44
CA GLY A 5 -15.35 25.73 -26.85
C GLY A 5 -15.72 26.62 -25.65
N VAL A 6 -16.22 26.03 -24.57
CA VAL A 6 -16.48 26.76 -23.31
C VAL A 6 -15.19 27.35 -22.75
N LEU A 7 -14.09 26.57 -22.71
CA LEU A 7 -12.81 27.06 -22.21
C LEU A 7 -12.25 28.22 -23.04
N SER A 8 -12.44 28.21 -24.36
CA SER A 8 -11.99 29.29 -25.25
C SER A 8 -12.71 30.63 -25.01
N SER A 9 -13.91 30.58 -24.40
CA SER A 9 -14.68 31.77 -24.01
C SER A 9 -14.45 32.22 -22.56
N THR A 10 -13.46 31.64 -21.87
CA THR A 10 -13.17 31.99 -20.48
C THR A 10 -12.65 33.42 -20.38
N PRO A 11 -13.28 34.30 -19.57
CA PRO A 11 -12.81 35.67 -19.39
C PRO A 11 -11.45 35.70 -18.70
N THR A 12 -10.51 36.51 -19.20
CA THR A 12 -9.13 36.58 -18.65
C THR A 12 -8.59 38.00 -18.49
N GLY A 13 -7.70 38.18 -17.51
CA GLY A 13 -6.99 39.45 -17.29
C GLY A 13 -7.96 40.62 -17.08
N ASN A 14 -7.85 41.65 -17.93
CA ASN A 14 -8.65 42.88 -17.82
C ASN A 14 -10.16 42.66 -17.98
N GLU A 15 -10.59 41.59 -18.67
CA GLU A 15 -12.00 41.24 -18.85
C GLU A 15 -12.68 40.86 -17.51
N LEU A 16 -11.89 40.38 -16.56
CA LEU A 16 -12.36 40.02 -15.21
C LEU A 16 -12.56 41.26 -14.32
N THR A 17 -12.04 42.41 -14.74
CA THR A 17 -12.09 43.67 -14.00
C THR A 17 -13.04 44.70 -14.60
N SER A 18 -13.59 44.45 -15.80
CA SER A 18 -14.55 45.36 -16.41
C SER A 18 -15.97 45.09 -15.93
N ASP A 19 -16.60 46.11 -15.32
CA ASP A 19 -17.99 46.14 -14.80
C ASP A 19 -19.10 45.86 -15.85
N SER A 20 -18.74 45.51 -17.09
CA SER A 20 -19.65 45.45 -18.24
C SER A 20 -20.23 44.07 -18.54
N SER A 21 -19.88 43.01 -17.81
CA SER A 21 -20.30 41.64 -18.13
C SER A 21 -21.39 41.14 -17.17
N ALA A 22 -22.65 41.32 -17.57
CA ALA A 22 -23.83 40.86 -16.83
C ALA A 22 -23.84 39.34 -16.50
N ASN A 23 -22.98 38.54 -17.15
CA ASN A 23 -22.91 37.08 -17.01
C ASN A 23 -21.50 36.57 -16.61
N LEU A 24 -20.62 37.42 -16.08
CA LEU A 24 -19.23 37.05 -15.77
C LEU A 24 -19.14 35.84 -14.82
N ALA A 25 -19.94 35.87 -13.75
CA ALA A 25 -19.98 34.81 -12.76
C ALA A 25 -20.43 33.48 -13.36
N GLU A 26 -21.45 33.50 -14.23
CA GLU A 26 -21.93 32.30 -14.92
C GLU A 26 -20.88 31.73 -15.88
N GLN A 27 -20.15 32.59 -16.61
CA GLN A 27 -19.06 32.17 -17.49
C GLN A 27 -17.92 31.52 -16.71
N ILE A 28 -17.51 32.12 -15.58
CA ILE A 28 -16.47 31.57 -14.71
C ILE A 28 -16.89 30.19 -14.16
N LEU A 29 -18.13 30.05 -13.70
CA LEU A 29 -18.64 28.78 -13.19
C LEU A 29 -18.76 27.73 -14.30
N ALA A 30 -19.19 28.12 -15.50
CA ALA A 30 -19.24 27.23 -16.66
C ALA A 30 -17.84 26.74 -17.05
N SER A 31 -16.83 27.63 -17.06
CA SER A 31 -15.43 27.25 -17.32
C SER A 31 -14.88 26.33 -16.23
N SER A 32 -15.14 26.61 -14.95
CA SER A 32 -14.71 25.76 -13.83
C SER A 32 -15.34 24.34 -13.90
N LEU A 33 -16.63 24.26 -14.25
CA LEU A 33 -17.30 22.99 -14.48
C LEU A 33 -16.73 22.27 -15.72
N ALA A 34 -16.49 22.99 -16.81
CA ALA A 34 -15.91 22.41 -18.02
C ALA A 34 -14.51 21.82 -17.76
N VAL A 35 -13.68 22.49 -16.96
CA VAL A 35 -12.39 21.95 -16.48
C VAL A 35 -12.58 20.65 -15.71
N SER A 36 -13.56 20.62 -14.79
CA SER A 36 -13.82 19.44 -13.95
C SER A 36 -14.30 18.26 -14.81
N VAL A 37 -15.24 18.49 -15.72
CA VAL A 37 -15.76 17.44 -16.62
C VAL A 37 -14.69 16.96 -17.60
N LEU A 38 -13.85 17.84 -18.14
CA LEU A 38 -12.72 17.42 -18.99
C LEU A 38 -11.71 16.57 -18.22
N THR A 39 -11.45 16.93 -16.95
CA THR A 39 -10.61 16.12 -16.06
C THR A 39 -11.19 14.73 -15.89
N ASP A 40 -12.48 14.62 -15.58
CA ASP A 40 -13.14 13.33 -15.37
C ASP A 40 -13.16 12.49 -16.65
N ILE A 41 -13.40 13.09 -17.82
CA ILE A 41 -13.36 12.39 -19.12
C ILE A 41 -11.97 11.81 -19.38
N LEU A 42 -10.92 12.61 -19.19
CA LEU A 42 -9.53 12.19 -19.37
C LEU A 42 -9.09 11.15 -18.34
N ILE A 43 -9.65 11.19 -17.13
CA ILE A 43 -9.41 10.15 -16.14
C ILE A 43 -10.18 8.88 -16.50
N CYS A 44 -11.42 8.95 -16.95
CA CYS A 44 -12.19 7.77 -17.37
C CYS A 44 -11.51 6.99 -18.51
N SER A 45 -10.66 7.62 -19.33
CA SER A 45 -9.86 6.88 -20.32
C SER A 45 -8.81 5.95 -19.70
N LEU A 46 -8.52 6.10 -18.40
CA LEU A 46 -7.61 5.23 -17.64
C LEU A 46 -8.26 3.96 -17.09
N LEU A 47 -9.57 3.80 -17.27
CA LEU A 47 -10.27 2.60 -16.83
C LEU A 47 -9.77 1.37 -17.60
N TYR A 48 -9.56 0.28 -16.87
CA TYR A 48 -9.16 -1.02 -17.40
C TYR A 48 -10.22 -2.08 -17.06
N PRO A 49 -10.53 -3.03 -17.96
CA PRO A 49 -9.91 -3.26 -19.28
C PRO A 49 -10.47 -2.39 -20.41
N GLU A 50 -11.58 -1.68 -20.17
CA GLU A 50 -12.31 -0.92 -21.17
C GLU A 50 -12.28 0.58 -20.82
N PRO A 51 -11.50 1.40 -21.57
CA PRO A 51 -11.46 2.85 -21.37
C PRO A 51 -12.85 3.47 -21.49
N GLY A 52 -13.20 4.36 -20.56
CA GLY A 52 -14.46 5.09 -20.57
C GLY A 52 -15.70 4.28 -20.16
N ASN A 53 -15.55 3.04 -19.67
CA ASN A 53 -16.66 2.20 -19.23
C ASN A 53 -16.64 1.95 -17.70
N PRO A 54 -17.27 2.81 -16.86
CA PRO A 54 -17.26 2.65 -15.40
C PRO A 54 -17.91 1.35 -14.86
N PRO A 55 -19.00 0.83 -15.44
CA PRO A 55 -19.59 -0.45 -15.01
C PRO A 55 -18.59 -1.61 -14.98
N THR A 56 -17.81 -1.79 -16.05
CA THR A 56 -16.87 -2.92 -16.22
C THR A 56 -15.44 -2.55 -15.85
N GLY A 57 -15.06 -1.29 -16.03
CA GLY A 57 -13.72 -0.78 -15.86
C GLY A 57 -13.39 -0.43 -14.41
N ARG A 58 -12.12 -0.57 -14.04
CA ARG A 58 -11.56 -0.17 -12.75
C ARG A 58 -10.24 0.56 -12.97
N PHE A 59 -9.97 1.55 -12.13
CA PHE A 59 -8.69 2.23 -12.09
C PHE A 59 -7.63 1.34 -11.46
N ILE A 60 -6.49 1.21 -12.11
CA ILE A 60 -5.39 0.35 -11.66
C ILE A 60 -4.28 1.17 -11.01
N ILE A 61 -3.83 0.71 -9.84
CA ILE A 61 -2.67 1.27 -9.17
C ILE A 61 -1.40 0.59 -9.67
N LYS A 62 -0.43 1.39 -10.12
CA LYS A 62 0.95 0.97 -10.28
C LYS A 62 1.67 1.12 -8.95
N HIS A 63 1.72 0.02 -8.20
CA HIS A 63 2.36 -0.02 -6.89
C HIS A 63 3.86 0.29 -6.96
N ARG A 64 4.45 0.63 -5.81
CA ARG A 64 5.88 0.85 -5.68
C ARG A 64 6.62 -0.47 -5.87
N GLU A 65 7.66 -0.49 -6.72
CA GLU A 65 8.39 -1.72 -6.99
C GLU A 65 9.19 -2.20 -5.77
N ARG A 66 9.25 -3.52 -5.62
CA ARG A 66 10.12 -4.21 -4.66
C ARG A 66 11.00 -5.18 -5.44
N ASN A 67 12.20 -4.72 -5.81
CA ASN A 67 13.12 -5.44 -6.69
C ASN A 67 14.10 -6.36 -5.94
N GLU A 68 13.69 -6.89 -4.79
CA GLU A 68 14.51 -7.86 -4.06
C GLU A 68 14.34 -9.27 -4.66
N PRO A 69 15.44 -10.05 -4.84
CA PRO A 69 15.37 -11.41 -5.39
C PRO A 69 14.39 -12.33 -4.65
N PHE A 70 14.15 -12.08 -3.36
CA PHE A 70 13.18 -12.81 -2.56
C PHE A 70 11.78 -12.78 -3.19
N TYR A 71 11.35 -11.67 -3.80
CA TYR A 71 10.02 -11.52 -4.41
C TYR A 71 9.81 -12.40 -5.66
N GLN A 72 10.87 -12.99 -6.20
CA GLN A 72 10.82 -13.93 -7.32
C GLN A 72 10.95 -15.41 -6.87
N SER A 73 11.23 -15.64 -5.58
CA SER A 73 11.46 -16.97 -5.02
C SER A 73 10.18 -17.81 -4.89
N LYS A 74 10.33 -19.14 -4.86
CA LYS A 74 9.24 -20.07 -4.54
C LYS A 74 8.65 -19.81 -3.15
N SER A 75 9.49 -19.43 -2.18
CA SER A 75 9.06 -19.05 -0.83
C SER A 75 8.07 -17.90 -0.84
N MET A 76 8.31 -16.88 -1.69
CA MET A 76 7.38 -15.76 -1.85
C MET A 76 6.05 -16.20 -2.46
N GLN A 77 6.06 -17.09 -3.45
CA GLN A 77 4.84 -17.59 -4.09
C GLN A 77 3.94 -18.32 -3.07
N ILE A 78 4.53 -19.18 -2.25
CA ILE A 78 3.82 -19.87 -1.16
C ILE A 78 3.29 -18.85 -0.15
N LEU A 79 4.12 -17.89 0.26
CA LEU A 79 3.74 -16.85 1.22
C LEU A 79 2.56 -16.01 0.71
N CYS A 80 2.58 -15.61 -0.57
CA CYS A 80 1.49 -14.93 -1.27
C CYS A 80 0.18 -15.73 -1.23
N TRP A 81 0.25 -17.03 -1.54
CA TRP A 81 -0.91 -17.93 -1.48
C TRP A 81 -1.43 -18.11 -0.06
N LEU A 82 -0.53 -18.22 0.92
CA LEU A 82 -0.91 -18.34 2.32
C LEU A 82 -1.66 -17.09 2.79
N LYS A 83 -1.10 -15.90 2.53
CA LYS A 83 -1.73 -14.64 2.91
C LYS A 83 -3.06 -14.43 2.18
N SER A 84 -3.14 -14.72 0.88
CA SER A 84 -4.37 -14.52 0.11
C SER A 84 -5.53 -15.34 0.66
N ARG A 85 -5.26 -16.54 1.18
CA ARG A 85 -6.26 -17.39 1.81
C ARG A 85 -6.65 -16.88 3.21
N LEU A 86 -5.68 -16.41 3.99
CA LEU A 86 -5.95 -15.74 5.27
C LEU A 86 -6.76 -14.45 5.09
N THR A 87 -6.57 -13.69 4.01
CA THR A 87 -7.26 -12.41 3.76
C THR A 87 -8.41 -12.50 2.76
N ARG A 88 -8.66 -13.68 2.19
CA ARG A 88 -9.62 -13.90 1.08
C ARG A 88 -9.38 -12.99 -0.13
N ASP A 89 -8.11 -12.76 -0.45
CA ASP A 89 -7.69 -11.94 -1.58
C ASP A 89 -7.89 -12.67 -2.91
N GLN A 90 -8.41 -11.95 -3.90
CA GLN A 90 -8.66 -12.48 -5.23
C GLN A 90 -7.41 -12.51 -6.12
N GLU A 91 -6.35 -11.76 -5.77
CA GLU A 91 -5.11 -11.70 -6.56
C GLU A 91 -3.89 -12.11 -5.72
N PRO A 92 -3.67 -13.42 -5.49
CA PRO A 92 -2.64 -13.91 -4.57
C PRO A 92 -1.24 -13.34 -4.83
N LEU A 93 -0.85 -13.18 -6.09
CA LEU A 93 0.50 -12.73 -6.47
C LEU A 93 0.77 -11.25 -6.14
N GLN A 94 -0.26 -10.45 -5.87
CA GLN A 94 -0.13 -9.01 -5.60
C GLN A 94 -0.21 -8.65 -4.11
N VAL A 95 -0.58 -9.60 -3.24
CA VAL A 95 -0.97 -9.33 -1.84
C VAL A 95 0.16 -8.69 -0.99
N TYR A 96 1.42 -8.90 -1.35
CA TYR A 96 2.59 -8.25 -0.72
C TYR A 96 3.22 -7.14 -1.57
N ARG A 97 2.69 -6.89 -2.77
CA ARG A 97 3.14 -5.82 -3.67
C ARG A 97 2.26 -4.59 -3.61
N ARG A 98 1.05 -4.68 -3.04
CA ARG A 98 0.14 -3.55 -2.86
C ARG A 98 0.70 -2.52 -1.88
N ASN A 99 0.45 -1.25 -2.18
CA ASN A 99 0.75 -0.12 -1.31
C ASN A 99 -0.13 -0.19 -0.04
N LEU A 100 0.46 0.05 1.14
CA LEU A 100 -0.23 -0.08 2.43
C LEU A 100 -1.38 0.92 2.61
N GLU A 101 -1.23 2.13 2.07
CA GLU A 101 -2.28 3.15 2.09
C GLU A 101 -3.45 2.84 1.14
N ARG A 102 -3.36 1.77 0.35
CA ARG A 102 -4.37 1.36 -0.65
C ARG A 102 -4.85 -0.10 -0.47
N LEU A 103 -4.73 -0.67 0.73
CA LEU A 103 -5.10 -2.09 0.98
C LEU A 103 -6.56 -2.43 0.65
N ASN A 104 -7.50 -1.49 0.86
CA ASN A 104 -8.93 -1.69 0.61
C ASN A 104 -9.42 -1.12 -0.73
N TYR A 105 -8.48 -0.75 -1.60
CA TYR A 105 -8.81 -0.07 -2.84
C TYR A 105 -9.42 -1.03 -3.87
N LYS A 106 -10.59 -0.67 -4.41
CA LYS A 106 -11.35 -1.49 -5.38
C LYS A 106 -11.29 -0.98 -6.83
N GLY A 107 -10.59 0.12 -7.09
CA GLY A 107 -10.52 0.69 -8.44
C GLY A 107 -11.72 1.55 -8.84
N GLU A 108 -12.56 1.95 -7.90
CA GLU A 108 -13.78 2.74 -8.17
C GLU A 108 -13.50 4.23 -8.33
N GLU A 109 -12.46 4.76 -7.68
CA GLU A 109 -12.14 6.18 -7.67
C GLU A 109 -10.68 6.45 -8.05
N TYR A 110 -10.45 7.52 -8.81
CA TYR A 110 -9.10 7.98 -9.11
C TYR A 110 -8.61 8.95 -8.03
N GLY A 111 -7.32 8.94 -7.70
CA GLY A 111 -6.78 9.79 -6.62
C GLY A 111 -5.27 9.74 -6.49
N PHE A 112 -4.74 10.20 -5.37
CA PHE A 112 -3.28 10.32 -5.19
C PHE A 112 -2.56 8.96 -5.12
N GLY A 113 -1.40 8.86 -5.75
CA GLY A 113 -0.56 7.66 -5.69
C GLY A 113 -1.07 6.48 -6.54
N GLN A 114 -1.82 6.78 -7.61
CA GLN A 114 -2.17 5.79 -8.64
C GLN A 114 -0.92 5.29 -9.36
N LEU A 115 0.01 6.19 -9.69
CA LEU A 115 1.28 5.84 -10.31
C LEU A 115 2.47 6.05 -9.35
N SER A 116 3.32 5.04 -9.19
CA SER A 116 4.59 5.16 -8.46
C SER A 116 5.60 6.04 -9.21
N ALA A 117 6.58 6.61 -8.51
CA ALA A 117 7.61 7.45 -9.13
C ALA A 117 8.35 6.72 -10.25
N LEU A 118 8.65 5.44 -10.06
CA LEU A 118 9.27 4.60 -11.08
C LEU A 118 8.41 4.44 -12.34
N SER A 119 7.09 4.32 -12.17
CA SER A 119 6.17 4.25 -13.31
C SER A 119 6.17 5.57 -14.08
N LEU A 120 6.19 6.70 -13.36
CA LEU A 120 6.29 8.02 -13.97
C LEU A 120 7.60 8.21 -14.73
N TRP A 121 8.75 7.87 -14.14
CA TRP A 121 10.04 7.96 -14.84
C TRP A 121 10.14 7.04 -16.06
N THR A 122 9.43 5.90 -16.05
CA THR A 122 9.32 5.02 -17.22
C THR A 122 8.50 5.67 -18.33
N LEU A 123 7.38 6.31 -17.99
CA LEU A 123 6.52 7.00 -18.95
C LEU A 123 7.19 8.24 -19.53
N THR A 124 7.90 9.02 -18.71
CA THR A 124 8.56 10.27 -19.12
C THR A 124 9.93 10.07 -19.75
N GLY A 125 10.44 8.85 -19.79
CA GLY A 125 11.75 8.53 -20.36
C GLY A 125 12.97 8.93 -19.52
N VAL A 126 12.78 9.46 -18.31
CA VAL A 126 13.88 9.91 -17.41
C VAL A 126 14.90 8.80 -17.14
N LEU A 127 14.45 7.55 -16.98
CA LEU A 127 15.36 6.41 -16.79
C LEU A 127 16.26 6.12 -17.99
N ASN A 128 15.79 6.41 -19.20
CA ASN A 128 16.55 6.19 -20.44
C ASN A 128 17.65 7.25 -20.60
N GLU A 129 17.43 8.46 -20.07
CA GLU A 129 18.39 9.57 -20.13
C GLU A 129 19.51 9.41 -19.08
N GLU A 130 19.18 8.94 -17.87
CA GLU A 130 20.14 8.87 -16.75
C GLU A 130 20.92 7.54 -16.67
N ASN A 131 20.40 6.41 -17.19
CA ASN A 131 21.08 5.12 -17.05
C ASN A 131 20.65 4.03 -18.06
N PRO A 132 21.22 4.00 -19.29
CA PRO A 132 20.89 2.98 -20.30
C PRO A 132 21.24 1.54 -19.87
N GLN A 133 22.06 1.35 -18.83
CA GLN A 133 22.48 0.03 -18.34
C GLN A 133 21.56 -0.61 -17.29
N GLN A 134 20.61 0.13 -16.68
CA GLN A 134 19.69 -0.44 -15.69
C GLN A 134 18.52 -1.22 -16.33
N LEU A 135 18.17 -0.93 -17.59
CA LEU A 135 17.21 -1.75 -18.35
C LEU A 135 17.74 -3.17 -18.64
N GLY A 136 19.06 -3.35 -18.71
CA GLY A 136 19.70 -4.60 -19.14
C GLY A 136 19.89 -5.68 -18.07
N LYS A 137 19.59 -5.42 -16.78
CA LYS A 137 19.89 -6.35 -15.68
C LYS A 137 18.67 -6.90 -14.92
N THR A 138 17.45 -6.61 -15.38
CA THR A 138 16.24 -7.20 -14.77
C THR A 138 15.45 -8.00 -15.80
N ASP A 139 15.87 -9.25 -15.99
CA ASP A 139 15.12 -10.29 -16.70
C ASP A 139 13.82 -10.65 -15.95
N SER A 140 12.80 -9.80 -16.01
CA SER A 140 11.40 -10.20 -15.80
C SER A 140 10.51 -9.53 -16.87
N PRO A 141 10.33 -10.14 -18.06
CA PRO A 141 9.88 -9.38 -19.23
C PRO A 141 8.37 -9.33 -19.48
N ARG A 142 7.48 -9.86 -18.63
CA ARG A 142 6.07 -10.06 -19.05
C ARG A 142 5.00 -9.24 -18.33
N MET A 143 5.26 -8.70 -17.14
CA MET A 143 4.21 -8.01 -16.36
C MET A 143 4.45 -6.50 -16.20
N ARG A 144 5.71 -6.05 -16.22
CA ARG A 144 6.06 -4.61 -16.26
C ARG A 144 5.57 -3.93 -17.53
N ILE A 145 5.59 -4.68 -18.63
CA ILE A 145 5.28 -4.19 -19.97
C ILE A 145 3.76 -3.99 -20.13
N SER A 146 2.90 -4.94 -19.73
CA SER A 146 1.50 -4.92 -20.19
C SER A 146 0.65 -3.72 -19.77
N LEU A 147 0.76 -3.19 -18.53
CA LEU A 147 -0.10 -2.06 -18.11
C LEU A 147 0.52 -0.69 -18.45
N SER A 148 1.85 -0.56 -18.44
CA SER A 148 2.47 0.69 -18.89
C SER A 148 2.36 0.82 -20.41
N GLU A 149 2.50 -0.30 -21.13
CA GLU A 149 2.18 -0.42 -22.55
C GLU A 149 0.68 -0.21 -22.79
N TYR A 150 -0.22 -0.73 -21.94
CA TYR A 150 -1.65 -0.42 -22.03
C TYR A 150 -1.92 1.08 -21.88
N LEU A 151 -1.32 1.74 -20.88
CA LEU A 151 -1.47 3.18 -20.68
C LEU A 151 -0.94 3.95 -21.89
N LEU A 152 0.27 3.64 -22.35
CA LEU A 152 0.86 4.26 -23.55
C LEU A 152 0.00 4.00 -24.80
N LYS A 153 -0.46 2.77 -24.99
CA LYS A 153 -1.33 2.37 -26.11
C LYS A 153 -2.67 3.08 -26.05
N THR A 154 -3.31 3.15 -24.89
CA THR A 154 -4.59 3.83 -24.69
C THR A 154 -4.44 5.33 -24.90
N THR A 155 -3.36 5.93 -24.40
CA THR A 155 -3.02 7.33 -24.64
C THR A 155 -2.85 7.63 -26.13
N CYS A 156 -2.22 6.72 -26.88
CA CYS A 156 -2.07 6.83 -28.33
C CYS A 156 -3.39 6.59 -29.10
N GLU A 157 -4.18 5.58 -28.72
CA GLU A 157 -5.43 5.21 -29.41
C GLU A 157 -6.54 6.25 -29.20
N LEU A 158 -6.60 6.86 -28.02
CA LEU A 158 -7.60 7.87 -27.66
C LEU A 158 -7.10 9.32 -27.80
N ASP A 159 -5.85 9.51 -28.22
CA ASP A 159 -5.16 10.80 -28.33
C ASP A 159 -5.32 11.69 -27.07
N THR A 160 -5.22 11.07 -25.89
CA THR A 160 -5.40 11.78 -24.61
C THR A 160 -4.25 12.74 -24.36
N ALA A 161 -3.05 12.45 -24.88
CA ALA A 161 -1.89 13.33 -24.75
C ALA A 161 -2.13 14.70 -25.41
N SER A 162 -2.72 14.75 -26.62
CA SER A 162 -3.04 16.01 -27.28
C SER A 162 -4.12 16.79 -26.52
N SER A 163 -5.10 16.09 -25.96
CA SER A 163 -6.14 16.69 -25.11
C SER A 163 -5.57 17.28 -23.82
N VAL A 164 -4.63 16.58 -23.17
CA VAL A 164 -3.92 17.07 -21.98
C VAL A 164 -3.08 18.30 -22.33
N ARG A 165 -2.30 18.27 -23.41
CA ARG A 165 -1.50 19.42 -23.86
C ARG A 165 -2.38 20.64 -24.13
N ALA A 166 -3.46 20.49 -24.90
CA ALA A 166 -4.39 21.59 -25.18
C ALA A 166 -5.03 22.18 -23.90
N LEU A 167 -5.34 21.32 -22.92
CA LEU A 167 -5.88 21.77 -21.64
C LEU A 167 -4.84 22.56 -20.83
N PHE A 168 -3.60 22.09 -20.78
CA PHE A 168 -2.50 22.76 -20.08
C PHE A 168 -2.06 24.06 -20.76
N GLU A 169 -2.18 24.17 -22.09
CA GLU A 169 -2.00 25.44 -22.81
C GLU A 169 -3.03 26.49 -22.39
N ASN A 170 -4.30 26.09 -22.20
CA ASN A 170 -5.33 26.99 -21.66
C ASN A 170 -4.98 27.44 -20.24
N TYR A 171 -4.52 26.53 -19.38
CA TYR A 171 -4.10 26.88 -18.01
C TYR A 171 -2.92 27.85 -18.00
N SER A 172 -1.92 27.58 -18.84
CA SER A 172 -0.76 28.45 -19.04
C SER A 172 -1.20 29.84 -19.47
N HIS A 173 -2.14 29.93 -20.42
CA HIS A 173 -2.70 31.20 -20.88
C HIS A 173 -3.37 31.98 -19.74
N TRP A 174 -4.20 31.32 -18.94
CA TRP A 174 -4.88 31.95 -17.80
C TRP A 174 -3.90 32.46 -16.75
N PHE A 175 -2.88 31.67 -16.41
CA PHE A 175 -1.87 32.05 -15.44
C PHE A 175 -0.99 33.22 -15.94
N ALA A 176 -0.65 33.23 -17.23
CA ALA A 176 0.12 34.31 -17.86
C ALA A 176 -0.64 35.65 -17.92
N ARG A 177 -1.97 35.62 -18.02
CA ARG A 177 -2.83 36.82 -18.02
C ARG A 177 -3.07 37.42 -16.63
N GLY A 178 -2.50 36.82 -15.59
CA GLY A 178 -2.49 37.36 -14.24
C GLY A 178 -3.17 36.43 -13.25
N LEU A 179 -2.37 35.57 -12.61
CA LEU A 179 -2.83 34.63 -11.57
C LEU A 179 -3.60 35.32 -10.43
N GLN A 180 -3.23 36.56 -10.08
CA GLN A 180 -3.89 37.39 -9.08
C GLN A 180 -5.33 37.79 -9.42
N HIS A 181 -5.71 37.75 -10.70
CA HIS A 181 -7.05 38.09 -11.16
C HIS A 181 -7.91 36.85 -11.36
N LEU A 182 -7.34 35.64 -11.30
CA LEU A 182 -8.06 34.41 -11.56
C LEU A 182 -9.06 34.13 -10.43
N PRO A 183 -10.37 34.01 -10.72
CA PRO A 183 -11.38 33.75 -9.71
C PRO A 183 -11.16 32.40 -9.01
N LEU A 184 -11.43 32.36 -7.70
CA LEU A 184 -11.19 31.17 -6.87
C LEU A 184 -11.79 29.87 -7.44
N PRO A 185 -13.05 29.81 -7.91
CA PRO A 185 -13.61 28.56 -8.44
C PRO A 185 -12.83 28.00 -9.63
N LEU A 186 -12.36 28.87 -10.53
CA LEU A 186 -11.59 28.49 -11.70
C LEU A 186 -10.16 28.10 -11.31
N LEU A 187 -9.54 28.83 -10.38
CA LEU A 187 -8.23 28.47 -9.84
C LEU A 187 -8.27 27.08 -9.17
N SER A 188 -9.26 26.85 -8.31
CA SER A 188 -9.52 25.58 -7.62
C SER A 188 -9.68 24.40 -8.57
N SER A 189 -10.56 24.52 -9.59
CA SER A 189 -10.75 23.47 -10.58
C SER A 189 -9.48 23.22 -11.40
N THR A 190 -8.73 24.28 -11.72
CA THR A 190 -7.49 24.20 -12.50
C THR A 190 -6.38 23.47 -11.72
N VAL A 191 -6.11 23.85 -10.47
CA VAL A 191 -5.04 23.20 -9.69
C VAL A 191 -5.37 21.74 -9.39
N LYS A 192 -6.64 21.41 -9.16
CA LYS A 192 -7.11 20.03 -9.01
C LYS A 192 -6.90 19.23 -10.30
N SER A 193 -7.31 19.79 -11.44
CA SER A 193 -7.12 19.18 -12.76
C SER A 193 -5.65 18.92 -13.05
N MET A 194 -4.79 19.91 -12.83
CA MET A 194 -3.35 19.79 -13.05
C MET A 194 -2.71 18.70 -12.18
N ALA A 195 -3.11 18.61 -10.90
CA ALA A 195 -2.59 17.60 -9.99
C ALA A 195 -2.98 16.18 -10.43
N ILE A 196 -4.24 15.97 -10.79
CA ILE A 196 -4.79 14.66 -11.16
C ILE A 196 -4.29 14.20 -12.53
N LEU A 197 -4.30 15.08 -13.53
CA LEU A 197 -3.90 14.75 -14.90
C LEU A 197 -2.39 14.66 -15.10
N SER A 198 -1.58 15.06 -14.12
CA SER A 198 -0.12 14.91 -14.20
C SER A 198 0.34 13.46 -14.42
N ASP A 199 -0.47 12.47 -14.01
CA ASP A 199 -0.23 11.05 -14.27
C ASP A 199 -0.31 10.66 -15.78
N LEU A 200 -0.84 11.53 -16.64
CA LEU A 200 -0.90 11.35 -18.10
C LEU A 200 0.28 11.96 -18.86
N PHE A 201 1.22 12.61 -18.17
CA PHE A 201 2.39 13.22 -18.84
C PHE A 201 3.31 12.14 -19.43
N ASP A 202 3.79 12.42 -20.64
CA ASP A 202 4.68 11.58 -21.43
C ASP A 202 6.13 12.11 -21.49
N ASP A 203 6.40 13.26 -20.85
CA ASP A 203 7.71 13.91 -20.85
C ASP A 203 8.05 14.62 -19.53
N SER A 204 9.35 14.85 -19.28
CA SER A 204 9.84 15.51 -18.07
C SER A 204 9.58 17.03 -18.05
N ALA A 205 9.55 17.69 -19.21
CA ALA A 205 9.32 19.13 -19.30
C ALA A 205 7.90 19.52 -18.87
N SER A 206 6.90 18.64 -19.08
CA SER A 206 5.55 18.79 -18.53
C SER A 206 5.53 18.85 -17.00
N TYR A 207 6.41 18.09 -16.33
CA TYR A 207 6.58 18.16 -14.87
C TYR A 207 7.34 19.41 -14.41
N GLU A 208 8.33 19.89 -15.16
CA GLU A 208 8.99 21.18 -14.92
C GLU A 208 7.97 22.34 -15.01
N PHE A 209 7.10 22.31 -16.03
CA PHE A 209 6.01 23.27 -16.19
C PHE A 209 5.07 23.24 -14.99
N LEU A 210 4.58 22.06 -14.60
CA LEU A 210 3.69 21.88 -13.44
C LEU A 210 4.33 22.45 -12.17
N TYR A 211 5.61 22.14 -11.94
CA TYR A 211 6.37 22.64 -10.80
C TYR A 211 6.39 24.17 -10.73
N VAL A 212 6.74 24.83 -11.85
CA VAL A 212 6.81 26.30 -11.91
C VAL A 212 5.46 26.93 -11.61
N GLN A 213 4.37 26.43 -12.20
CA GLN A 213 3.04 26.99 -11.98
C GLN A 213 2.58 26.81 -10.53
N MET A 214 2.71 25.61 -9.97
CA MET A 214 2.32 25.34 -8.58
C MET A 214 3.15 26.14 -7.58
N ARG A 215 4.43 26.37 -7.88
CA ARG A 215 5.30 27.21 -7.05
C ARG A 215 4.83 28.66 -7.04
N ASN A 216 4.40 29.17 -8.19
CA ASN A 216 3.84 30.53 -8.30
C ASN A 216 2.52 30.65 -7.52
N VAL A 217 1.65 29.64 -7.61
CA VAL A 217 0.40 29.58 -6.84
C VAL A 217 0.67 29.61 -5.34
N PHE A 218 1.58 28.77 -4.86
CA PHE A 218 1.94 28.70 -3.44
C PHE A 218 2.56 30.02 -2.95
N ARG A 219 3.56 30.56 -3.67
CA ARG A 219 4.28 31.79 -3.26
C ARG A 219 3.40 33.03 -3.27
N GLY A 220 2.45 33.12 -4.20
CA GLY A 220 1.52 34.25 -4.25
C GLY A 220 0.40 34.20 -3.22
N GLY A 221 0.27 33.10 -2.45
CA GLY A 221 -0.70 32.99 -1.38
C GLY A 221 -2.17 32.94 -1.85
N PHE A 222 -2.42 32.62 -3.12
CA PHE A 222 -3.76 32.69 -3.74
C PHE A 222 -4.77 31.68 -3.15
N LEU A 223 -4.28 30.61 -2.52
CA LEU A 223 -5.09 29.58 -1.85
C LEU A 223 -4.83 29.53 -0.34
N THR A 224 -4.33 30.62 0.26
CA THR A 224 -4.07 30.68 1.70
C THR A 224 -5.36 30.42 2.49
N GLY A 225 -5.36 29.39 3.34
CA GLY A 225 -6.54 29.00 4.12
C GLY A 225 -7.58 28.18 3.35
N HIS A 226 -7.39 27.92 2.05
CA HIS A 226 -8.29 27.10 1.24
C HIS A 226 -7.80 25.63 1.14
N PRO A 227 -8.67 24.61 1.27
CA PRO A 227 -8.26 23.19 1.21
C PRO A 227 -7.57 22.76 -0.10
N ASP A 228 -7.87 23.42 -1.22
CA ASP A 228 -7.24 23.07 -2.51
C ASP A 228 -5.74 23.35 -2.57
N ILE A 229 -5.17 24.05 -1.58
CA ILE A 229 -3.71 24.13 -1.41
C ILE A 229 -3.08 22.74 -1.29
N GLY A 230 -3.83 21.73 -0.85
CA GLY A 230 -3.39 20.33 -0.83
C GLY A 230 -2.98 19.82 -2.21
N TYR A 231 -3.73 20.14 -3.27
CA TYR A 231 -3.37 19.77 -4.64
C TYR A 231 -2.08 20.43 -5.11
N VAL A 232 -1.84 21.68 -4.69
CA VAL A 232 -0.61 22.44 -5.00
C VAL A 232 0.59 21.80 -4.32
N ILE A 233 0.51 21.53 -3.00
CA ILE A 233 1.59 20.91 -2.23
C ILE A 233 1.89 19.52 -2.78
N TYR A 234 0.87 18.69 -3.01
CA TYR A 234 1.04 17.37 -3.61
C TYR A 234 1.78 17.45 -4.96
N SER A 235 1.36 18.36 -5.84
CA SER A 235 1.97 18.53 -7.17
C SER A 235 3.42 19.02 -7.08
N LEU A 236 3.73 19.94 -6.16
CA LEU A 236 5.10 20.40 -5.91
C LEU A 236 6.01 19.23 -5.52
N LEU A 237 5.60 18.44 -4.53
CA LEU A 237 6.40 17.32 -4.04
C LEU A 237 6.55 16.22 -5.10
N LYS A 238 5.47 15.90 -5.81
CA LYS A 238 5.48 14.95 -6.93
C LYS A 238 6.41 15.40 -8.05
N SER A 239 6.29 16.64 -8.51
CA SER A 239 7.14 17.16 -9.59
C SER A 239 8.62 17.15 -9.20
N VAL A 240 8.98 17.57 -7.97
CA VAL A 240 10.36 17.52 -7.48
C VAL A 240 10.93 16.11 -7.53
N THR A 241 10.14 15.10 -7.18
CA THR A 241 10.56 13.69 -7.32
C THR A 241 10.79 13.30 -8.78
N VAL A 242 9.89 13.69 -9.69
CA VAL A 242 9.99 13.27 -11.10
C VAL A 242 11.15 13.95 -11.82
N ILE A 243 11.31 15.27 -11.65
CA ILE A 243 12.36 16.06 -12.33
C ILE A 243 13.74 15.92 -11.66
N GLY A 244 13.78 15.50 -10.40
CA GLY A 244 14.98 15.42 -9.58
C GLY A 244 15.30 16.72 -8.81
N LEU A 245 15.92 16.57 -7.64
CA LEU A 245 16.27 17.70 -6.76
C LEU A 245 17.20 18.71 -7.45
N GLU A 246 18.18 18.23 -8.22
CA GLU A 246 19.17 19.06 -8.91
C GLU A 246 18.52 19.99 -9.95
N ASN A 247 17.56 19.47 -10.73
CA ASN A 247 16.83 20.25 -11.71
C ASN A 247 15.83 21.21 -11.04
N ALA A 248 15.17 20.75 -9.97
CA ALA A 248 14.26 21.59 -9.19
C ALA A 248 14.98 22.76 -8.50
N SER A 249 16.25 22.55 -8.11
CA SER A 249 17.10 23.54 -7.44
C SER A 249 17.87 24.44 -8.40
N ARG A 250 17.57 24.48 -9.72
CA ARG A 250 18.23 25.41 -10.66
C ARG A 250 18.20 26.84 -10.11
N GLY A 251 19.38 27.35 -9.73
CA GLY A 251 19.56 28.68 -9.12
C GLY A 251 19.56 28.72 -7.58
N MET A 252 19.60 27.59 -6.88
CA MET A 252 19.78 27.49 -5.42
C MET A 252 20.56 26.23 -5.02
N THR A 253 21.01 26.15 -3.76
CA THR A 253 21.67 24.94 -3.25
C THR A 253 20.65 23.84 -2.90
N GLU A 254 21.06 22.57 -2.90
CA GLU A 254 20.20 21.46 -2.46
C GLU A 254 19.67 21.66 -1.02
N ALA A 255 20.48 22.26 -0.15
CA ALA A 255 20.09 22.58 1.22
C ALA A 255 18.98 23.64 1.28
N ASP A 256 19.02 24.65 0.41
CA ASP A 256 17.97 25.66 0.33
C ASP A 256 16.69 25.10 -0.30
N MET A 257 16.83 24.19 -1.27
CA MET A 257 15.69 23.43 -1.80
C MET A 257 15.05 22.57 -0.72
N ALA A 258 15.85 21.87 0.11
CA ALA A 258 15.34 21.08 1.23
C ALA A 258 14.60 21.93 2.27
N LYS A 259 15.08 23.15 2.57
CA LYS A 259 14.35 24.10 3.44
C LYS A 259 13.03 24.55 2.83
N GLN A 260 13.02 24.81 1.51
CA GLN A 260 11.80 25.17 0.80
C GLN A 260 10.77 24.03 0.82
N ILE A 261 11.22 22.79 0.61
CA ILE A 261 10.38 21.59 0.74
C ILE A 261 9.84 21.46 2.17
N LEU A 262 10.69 21.66 3.18
CA LEU A 262 10.28 21.65 4.58
C LEU A 262 9.16 22.67 4.82
N THR A 263 9.27 23.91 4.32
CA THR A 263 8.21 24.92 4.46
C THR A 263 6.88 24.45 3.87
N TRP A 264 6.88 23.78 2.72
CA TRP A 264 5.65 23.24 2.12
C TRP A 264 5.05 22.13 2.97
N VAL A 265 5.89 21.21 3.47
CA VAL A 265 5.46 20.08 4.32
C VAL A 265 4.94 20.57 5.66
N GLU A 266 5.62 21.51 6.31
CA GLU A 266 5.18 22.13 7.57
C GLU A 266 3.82 22.81 7.40
N TYR A 267 3.67 23.62 6.35
CA TYR A 267 2.41 24.28 6.04
C TYR A 267 1.27 23.28 5.83
N GLY A 268 1.53 22.22 5.06
CA GLY A 268 0.53 21.19 4.76
C GLY A 268 0.12 20.33 5.96
N LEU A 269 1.08 19.91 6.79
CA LEU A 269 0.81 19.04 7.95
C LEU A 269 0.18 19.78 9.12
N THR A 270 0.46 21.07 9.28
CA THR A 270 -0.16 21.92 10.31
C THR A 270 -1.52 22.48 9.89
N PHE A 271 -1.90 22.31 8.62
CA PHE A 271 -3.18 22.80 8.10
C PHE A 271 -4.37 22.14 8.81
N TRP A 272 -5.48 22.86 8.95
CA TRP A 272 -6.66 22.39 9.69
C TRP A 272 -7.44 21.30 8.95
N SER A 273 -7.41 21.32 7.62
CA SER A 273 -8.12 20.36 6.76
C SER A 273 -7.37 19.01 6.67
N PRO A 274 -8.03 17.88 6.98
CA PRO A 274 -7.47 16.53 6.82
C PRO A 274 -6.99 16.23 5.40
N PHE A 275 -7.76 16.66 4.40
CA PHE A 275 -7.42 16.48 2.99
C PHE A 275 -6.06 17.10 2.65
N VAL A 276 -5.74 18.28 3.20
CA VAL A 276 -4.43 18.93 2.96
C VAL A 276 -3.31 18.11 3.58
N ARG A 277 -3.52 17.56 4.79
CA ARG A 277 -2.55 16.68 5.44
C ARG A 277 -2.35 15.39 4.65
N GLU A 278 -3.43 14.78 4.15
CA GLU A 278 -3.40 13.60 3.29
C GLU A 278 -2.63 13.86 1.99
N ALA A 279 -2.97 14.93 1.27
CA ALA A 279 -2.28 15.33 0.04
C ALA A 279 -0.78 15.57 0.29
N THR A 280 -0.44 16.22 1.40
CA THR A 280 0.95 16.45 1.82
C THR A 280 1.69 15.15 2.09
N LEU A 281 1.08 14.21 2.83
CA LEU A 281 1.66 12.90 3.12
C LEU A 281 1.83 12.04 1.85
N HIS A 282 0.87 12.09 0.92
CA HIS A 282 1.01 11.45 -0.39
C HIS A 282 2.17 12.05 -1.20
N GLY A 283 2.32 13.38 -1.21
CA GLY A 283 3.47 14.04 -1.82
C GLY A 283 4.79 13.64 -1.14
N PHE A 284 4.80 13.51 0.18
CA PHE A 284 5.96 13.04 0.92
C PHE A 284 6.33 11.58 0.59
N ILE A 285 5.36 10.70 0.30
CA ILE A 285 5.63 9.34 -0.21
C ILE A 285 6.36 9.38 -1.56
N TYR A 286 6.11 10.38 -2.42
CA TYR A 286 6.91 10.57 -3.64
C TYR A 286 8.34 11.00 -3.30
N LEU A 287 8.53 11.91 -2.33
CA LEU A 287 9.88 12.27 -1.89
C LEU A 287 10.65 11.06 -1.36
N LEU A 288 10.01 10.16 -0.60
CA LEU A 288 10.64 8.91 -0.13
C LEU A 288 10.96 7.90 -1.24
N GLN A 289 10.55 8.17 -2.48
CA GLN A 289 10.93 7.38 -3.66
C GLN A 289 12.07 8.02 -4.45
N SER A 290 12.56 9.21 -4.06
CA SER A 290 13.66 9.89 -4.76
C SER A 290 14.95 9.07 -4.73
N MET A 291 15.82 9.29 -5.73
CA MET A 291 17.11 8.61 -5.84
C MET A 291 18.07 8.96 -4.69
N THR A 292 17.93 10.16 -4.11
CA THR A 292 18.75 10.63 -2.99
C THR A 292 17.87 11.23 -1.88
N LEU A 293 18.06 10.76 -0.64
CA LEU A 293 17.34 11.23 0.55
C LEU A 293 18.20 12.07 1.50
N ASP A 294 19.52 12.11 1.29
CA ASP A 294 20.45 12.80 2.18
C ASP A 294 20.12 14.30 2.37
N PRO A 295 19.80 15.08 1.32
CA PRO A 295 19.39 16.47 1.47
C PRO A 295 18.05 16.63 2.22
N LEU A 296 17.20 15.61 2.16
CA LEU A 296 15.85 15.63 2.72
C LEU A 296 15.77 15.20 4.19
N LYS A 297 16.91 14.87 4.83
CA LYS A 297 16.96 14.49 6.25
C LYS A 297 16.17 15.43 7.19
N PRO A 298 16.25 16.77 7.07
CA PRO A 298 15.46 17.69 7.91
C PRO A 298 13.95 17.53 7.70
N VAL A 299 13.51 17.31 6.46
CA VAL A 299 12.11 17.06 6.12
C VAL A 299 11.64 15.76 6.76
N VAL A 300 12.43 14.68 6.63
CA VAL A 300 12.11 13.39 7.24
C VAL A 300 12.03 13.51 8.77
N GLN A 301 12.93 14.26 9.41
CA GLN A 301 12.91 14.50 10.86
C GLN A 301 11.66 15.23 11.34
N TYR A 302 11.20 16.23 10.59
CA TYR A 302 9.95 16.92 10.91
C TYR A 302 8.75 15.97 10.81
N VAL A 303 8.66 15.22 9.71
CA VAL A 303 7.55 14.30 9.46
C VAL A 303 7.53 13.17 10.50
N THR A 304 8.67 12.63 10.93
CA THR A 304 8.68 11.61 11.98
C THR A 304 8.19 12.13 13.33
N GLY A 305 8.54 13.37 13.70
CA GLY A 305 7.99 14.03 14.88
C GLY A 305 6.46 14.14 14.81
N PHE A 306 5.94 14.60 13.66
CA PHE A 306 4.50 14.68 13.40
C PHE A 306 3.80 13.31 13.51
N LEU A 307 4.34 12.28 12.85
CA LEU A 307 3.77 10.93 12.86
C LEU A 307 3.77 10.30 14.26
N LEU A 308 4.79 10.58 15.07
CA LEU A 308 4.84 10.14 16.46
C LEU A 308 3.80 10.86 17.35
N GLU A 309 3.35 12.06 17.03
CA GLU A 309 2.24 12.64 17.78
C GLU A 309 0.89 12.06 17.30
N GLU A 310 0.68 11.96 15.98
CA GLU A 310 -0.59 11.48 15.43
C GLU A 310 -0.87 10.00 15.73
N THR A 311 0.12 9.11 15.58
CA THR A 311 -0.07 7.69 15.91
C THR A 311 -0.26 7.46 17.42
N LYS A 312 0.26 8.36 18.27
CA LYS A 312 0.01 8.31 19.72
C LYS A 312 -1.44 8.64 20.03
N LYS A 313 -1.99 9.68 19.41
CA LYS A 313 -3.41 10.05 19.55
C LYS A 313 -4.33 8.89 19.16
N GLN A 314 -4.02 8.20 18.06
CA GLN A 314 -4.79 7.05 17.59
C GLN A 314 -4.78 5.84 18.53
N LEU A 315 -3.77 5.70 19.40
CA LEU A 315 -3.69 4.61 20.38
C LEU A 315 -4.23 5.02 21.75
N SER A 316 -4.38 6.32 22.00
CA SER A 316 -4.88 6.89 23.26
C SER A 316 -6.41 6.86 23.42
N VAL A 317 -7.12 6.04 22.63
CA VAL A 317 -8.61 5.94 22.56
C VAL A 317 -9.26 5.48 23.88
N THR A 318 -8.46 5.14 24.89
CA THR A 318 -8.92 4.85 26.25
C THR A 318 -9.24 6.10 27.07
N ASP A 319 -8.91 7.30 26.58
CA ASP A 319 -9.11 8.55 27.33
C ASP A 319 -10.42 9.24 26.92
N PRO A 320 -11.49 9.24 27.77
CA PRO A 320 -12.80 9.78 27.42
C PRO A 320 -12.81 11.30 27.14
N ILE A 321 -11.70 11.99 27.42
CA ILE A 321 -11.51 13.41 27.13
C ILE A 321 -11.07 13.64 25.66
N ASN A 322 -10.46 12.66 25.00
CA ASN A 322 -9.96 12.75 23.61
C ASN A 322 -10.98 12.33 22.54
N VAL A 323 -12.24 12.08 22.92
CA VAL A 323 -13.32 11.64 22.00
C VAL A 323 -13.69 12.70 20.95
N MET A 324 -13.19 13.94 21.09
CA MET A 324 -13.40 15.02 20.12
C MET A 324 -12.39 15.01 18.95
N ASP A 325 -11.30 14.23 19.03
CA ASP A 325 -10.27 14.09 17.98
C ASP A 325 -10.38 12.70 17.29
N ILE A 326 -11.59 12.36 16.82
CA ILE A 326 -11.82 11.16 16.01
C ILE A 326 -10.92 11.28 14.76
N PRO A 327 -10.15 10.24 14.38
CA PRO A 327 -9.32 10.29 13.19
C PRO A 327 -10.14 10.71 11.98
N ALA A 328 -9.64 11.73 11.30
CA ALA A 328 -10.37 12.52 10.31
C ALA A 328 -10.89 11.74 9.08
N SER A 329 -10.42 10.51 8.87
CA SER A 329 -10.94 9.52 7.91
C SER A 329 -10.24 8.17 8.15
N LEU A 330 -10.79 7.10 7.58
CA LEU A 330 -10.12 5.79 7.53
C LEU A 330 -8.83 5.88 6.71
N GLU A 331 -8.90 6.60 5.59
CA GLU A 331 -7.85 6.82 4.62
C GLU A 331 -6.66 7.55 5.27
N TYR A 332 -6.93 8.60 6.05
CA TYR A 332 -5.92 9.33 6.81
C TYR A 332 -5.19 8.42 7.79
N SER A 333 -5.94 7.59 8.51
CA SER A 333 -5.36 6.65 9.47
C SER A 333 -4.43 5.66 8.79
N ASN A 334 -4.87 5.05 7.68
CA ASN A 334 -4.04 4.12 6.92
C ASN A 334 -2.79 4.80 6.36
N LEU A 335 -2.93 6.04 5.89
CA LEU A 335 -1.82 6.82 5.33
C LEU A 335 -0.75 7.15 6.38
N LEU A 336 -1.14 7.56 7.59
CA LEU A 336 -0.19 7.82 8.69
C LEU A 336 0.70 6.59 8.97
N TRP A 337 0.09 5.41 9.09
CA TRP A 337 0.83 4.17 9.32
C TRP A 337 1.65 3.77 8.10
N ALA A 338 1.10 3.87 6.89
CA ALA A 338 1.83 3.55 5.67
C ALA A 338 3.10 4.41 5.49
N VAL A 339 3.01 5.72 5.74
CA VAL A 339 4.19 6.62 5.71
C VAL A 339 5.18 6.23 6.79
N SER A 340 4.70 5.96 8.00
CA SER A 340 5.52 5.55 9.15
C SER A 340 6.35 4.29 8.83
N PHE A 341 5.72 3.25 8.27
CA PHE A 341 6.41 2.05 7.83
C PHE A 341 7.37 2.29 6.67
N ARG A 342 7.02 3.16 5.71
CA ARG A 342 7.91 3.50 4.61
C ARG A 342 9.19 4.19 5.10
N ILE A 343 9.11 5.09 6.08
CA ILE A 343 10.30 5.71 6.69
C ILE A 343 11.17 4.66 7.39
N MET A 344 10.57 3.66 8.04
CA MET A 344 11.32 2.60 8.71
C MET A 344 12.13 1.69 7.77
N GLU A 345 11.74 1.60 6.50
CA GLU A 345 12.53 0.91 5.46
C GLU A 345 13.83 1.67 5.15
N GLU A 346 13.86 3.00 5.35
CA GLU A 346 15.05 3.80 5.12
C GLU A 346 16.05 3.70 6.29
N PRO A 347 17.38 3.76 6.05
CA PRO A 347 18.40 3.68 7.11
C PRO A 347 18.43 4.90 8.05
N LEU A 348 17.52 5.85 7.85
CA LEU A 348 17.44 7.11 8.56
C LEU A 348 16.64 6.93 9.87
N GLN A 349 17.20 7.38 11.00
CA GLN A 349 16.50 7.55 12.31
C GLN A 349 16.19 6.29 13.15
N VAL A 350 17.18 5.80 13.90
CA VAL A 350 17.04 4.65 14.82
C VAL A 350 16.03 4.90 15.96
N SER A 351 15.97 6.10 16.53
CA SER A 351 15.05 6.41 17.64
C SER A 351 13.59 6.31 17.24
N PHE A 352 13.24 6.81 16.04
CA PHE A 352 11.91 6.69 15.46
C PHE A 352 11.51 5.22 15.31
N LYS A 353 12.40 4.38 14.76
CA LYS A 353 12.15 2.95 14.57
C LYS A 353 11.82 2.25 15.88
N ASN A 354 12.59 2.49 16.95
CA ASN A 354 12.35 1.85 18.24
C ASN A 354 10.98 2.22 18.83
N THR A 355 10.64 3.52 18.85
CA THR A 355 9.35 4.00 19.34
C THR A 355 8.19 3.46 18.53
N LEU A 356 8.33 3.43 17.20
CA LEU A 356 7.27 2.96 16.31
C LEU A 356 7.07 1.44 16.37
N ILE A 357 8.15 0.65 16.55
CA ILE A 357 8.05 -0.80 16.82
C ILE A 357 7.25 -1.03 18.09
N GLN A 358 7.57 -0.28 19.17
CA GLN A 358 6.84 -0.40 20.43
C GLN A 358 5.34 -0.15 20.23
N ARG A 359 4.96 0.94 19.57
CA ARG A 359 3.55 1.28 19.28
C ARG A 359 2.85 0.27 18.38
N THR A 360 3.59 -0.24 17.39
CA THR A 360 3.11 -1.31 16.52
C THR A 360 2.76 -2.55 17.34
N CYS A 361 3.60 -2.95 18.29
CA CYS A 361 3.31 -4.05 19.19
C CYS A 361 2.15 -3.76 20.15
N GLU A 362 2.03 -2.53 20.68
CA GLU A 362 0.93 -2.10 21.55
C GLU A 362 -0.43 -2.23 20.85
N THR A 363 -0.51 -2.06 19.52
CA THR A 363 -1.78 -2.23 18.79
C THR A 363 -2.40 -3.62 18.94
N PHE A 364 -1.59 -4.67 19.19
CA PHE A 364 -2.07 -6.04 19.37
C PHE A 364 -2.53 -6.34 20.80
N THR A 365 -2.32 -5.43 21.75
CA THR A 365 -2.72 -5.60 23.16
C THR A 365 -3.90 -4.72 23.57
N VAL A 366 -4.26 -3.73 22.75
CA VAL A 366 -5.40 -2.83 22.98
C VAL A 366 -6.72 -3.53 22.64
N MET A 367 -7.57 -3.77 23.65
CA MET A 367 -8.84 -4.50 23.47
C MET A 367 -9.89 -3.76 22.63
N ASN A 368 -9.86 -2.42 22.61
CA ASN A 368 -10.85 -1.59 21.89
C ASN A 368 -10.24 -0.87 20.68
N LEU A 369 -9.29 -1.52 19.99
CA LEU A 369 -8.68 -0.93 18.81
C LEU A 369 -9.68 -0.88 17.64
N PRO A 370 -9.73 0.21 16.86
CA PRO A 370 -10.57 0.25 15.68
C PRO A 370 -10.23 -0.90 14.70
N PRO A 371 -11.23 -1.65 14.21
CA PRO A 371 -11.01 -2.89 13.45
C PRO A 371 -10.28 -2.67 12.12
N TYR A 372 -10.34 -1.45 11.58
CA TYR A 372 -9.69 -1.08 10.33
C TYR A 372 -8.17 -0.86 10.48
N LEU A 373 -7.66 -0.71 11.70
CA LEU A 373 -6.27 -0.37 11.95
C LEU A 373 -5.34 -1.61 11.94
N LEU A 374 -5.82 -2.74 12.47
CA LEU A 374 -5.03 -3.98 12.48
C LEU A 374 -4.58 -4.45 11.09
N PRO A 375 -5.41 -4.39 10.02
CA PRO A 375 -4.97 -4.73 8.67
C PRO A 375 -3.76 -3.93 8.17
N VAL A 376 -3.75 -2.60 8.35
CA VAL A 376 -2.66 -1.74 7.88
C VAL A 376 -1.41 -1.90 8.74
N VAL A 377 -1.55 -2.00 10.06
CA VAL A 377 -0.42 -2.21 10.98
C VAL A 377 0.23 -3.57 10.73
N THR A 378 -0.59 -4.62 10.58
CA THR A 378 -0.10 -5.97 10.23
C THR A 378 0.59 -5.97 8.87
N GLY A 379 -0.01 -5.30 7.86
CA GLY A 379 0.62 -5.14 6.54
C GLY A 379 1.98 -4.45 6.62
N GLY A 380 2.12 -3.46 7.49
CA GLY A 380 3.38 -2.79 7.78
C GLY A 380 4.42 -3.69 8.44
N ILE A 381 4.04 -4.45 9.47
CA ILE A 381 4.91 -5.46 10.10
C ILE A 381 5.42 -6.45 9.06
N GLU A 382 4.50 -7.00 8.25
CA GLU A 382 4.83 -7.92 7.17
C GLU A 382 5.82 -7.29 6.17
N ALA A 383 5.59 -6.04 5.77
CA ALA A 383 6.48 -5.31 4.86
C ALA A 383 7.89 -5.14 5.46
N LEU A 384 7.99 -4.74 6.73
CA LEU A 384 9.27 -4.57 7.42
C LEU A 384 10.00 -5.89 7.61
N ALA A 385 9.28 -6.94 8.00
CA ALA A 385 9.85 -8.27 8.14
C ALA A 385 10.43 -8.75 6.82
N LEU A 386 9.71 -8.56 5.70
CA LEU A 386 10.20 -8.88 4.36
C LEU A 386 11.41 -8.03 3.96
N HIS A 387 11.40 -6.74 4.30
CA HIS A 387 12.48 -5.83 3.97
C HIS A 387 13.79 -6.17 4.70
N SER A 388 13.75 -6.44 6.02
CA SER A 388 14.95 -6.77 6.79
C SER A 388 14.72 -7.81 7.87
N ALA A 389 15.63 -8.80 7.90
CA ALA A 389 15.69 -9.84 8.93
C ALA A 389 15.92 -9.26 10.35
N SER A 390 16.39 -8.01 10.48
CA SER A 390 16.64 -7.36 11.77
C SER A 390 15.39 -7.18 12.63
N TYR A 391 14.20 -7.17 12.02
CA TYR A 391 12.93 -6.97 12.72
C TYR A 391 12.28 -8.28 13.22
N LEU A 392 12.77 -9.44 12.75
CA LEU A 392 12.17 -10.75 13.06
C LEU A 392 12.11 -11.04 14.56
N PRO A 393 13.17 -10.80 15.37
CA PRO A 393 13.11 -11.11 16.80
C PRO A 393 11.97 -10.40 17.54
N GLN A 394 11.76 -9.12 17.27
CA GLN A 394 10.71 -8.31 17.90
C GLN A 394 9.32 -8.79 17.47
N PHE A 395 9.14 -9.10 16.19
CA PHE A 395 7.86 -9.58 15.66
C PHE A 395 7.54 -11.02 16.08
N LEU A 396 8.55 -11.87 16.26
CA LEU A 396 8.34 -13.21 16.84
C LEU A 396 7.92 -13.14 18.31
N GLN A 397 8.49 -12.19 19.08
CA GLN A 397 8.04 -11.94 20.44
C GLN A 397 6.58 -11.44 20.49
N LEU A 398 6.20 -10.57 19.56
CA LEU A 398 4.82 -10.12 19.39
C LEU A 398 3.87 -11.30 19.13
N VAL A 399 4.19 -12.16 18.15
CA VAL A 399 3.40 -13.36 17.82
C VAL A 399 3.24 -14.25 19.04
N HIS A 400 4.34 -14.55 19.74
CA HIS A 400 4.31 -15.36 20.96
C HIS A 400 3.37 -14.79 22.03
N GLY A 401 3.41 -13.47 22.25
CA GLY A 401 2.51 -12.77 23.17
C GLY A 401 1.04 -12.87 22.76
N CYS A 402 0.74 -12.76 21.46
CA CYS A 402 -0.62 -12.89 20.93
C CYS A 402 -1.17 -14.31 21.11
N LEU A 403 -0.36 -15.34 20.86
CA LEU A 403 -0.78 -16.75 21.04
C LEU A 403 -1.06 -17.07 22.51
N LYS A 404 -0.22 -16.57 23.43
CA LYS A 404 -0.46 -16.69 24.88
C LYS A 404 -1.74 -16.01 25.33
N SER A 405 -2.01 -14.84 24.76
CA SER A 405 -3.18 -14.02 25.07
C SER A 405 -4.41 -14.41 24.25
N TYR A 406 -4.39 -15.52 23.50
CA TYR A 406 -5.50 -15.93 22.62
C TYR A 406 -6.84 -16.03 23.36
N ALA A 407 -6.81 -16.53 24.60
CA ALA A 407 -8.02 -16.68 25.42
C ALA A 407 -8.64 -15.32 25.84
N THR A 408 -7.86 -14.24 25.85
CA THR A 408 -8.32 -12.91 26.23
C THR A 408 -8.58 -12.00 25.03
N ILE A 409 -7.76 -12.09 23.96
CA ILE A 409 -7.81 -11.23 22.78
C ILE A 409 -7.71 -12.10 21.51
N SER A 410 -8.74 -12.90 21.22
CA SER A 410 -8.75 -13.78 20.04
C SER A 410 -8.81 -13.02 18.70
N SER A 411 -9.28 -11.77 18.71
CA SER A 411 -9.42 -10.94 17.50
C SER A 411 -8.09 -10.63 16.79
N THR A 412 -6.96 -10.70 17.50
CA THR A 412 -5.63 -10.45 16.94
C THR A 412 -4.97 -11.71 16.35
N PHE A 413 -5.58 -12.88 16.56
CA PHE A 413 -5.00 -14.17 16.22
C PHE A 413 -4.65 -14.33 14.74
N GLN A 414 -5.61 -14.04 13.84
CA GLN A 414 -5.40 -14.11 12.39
C GLN A 414 -4.24 -13.21 11.93
N TYR A 415 -4.07 -12.05 12.56
CA TYR A 415 -2.99 -11.12 12.28
C TYR A 415 -1.64 -11.62 12.82
N ALA A 416 -1.61 -12.21 13.99
CA ALA A 416 -0.41 -12.86 14.53
C ALA A 416 0.04 -14.04 13.63
N LEU A 417 -0.90 -14.83 13.12
CA LEU A 417 -0.60 -15.92 12.18
C LEU A 417 0.02 -15.40 10.87
N ARG A 418 -0.49 -14.27 10.37
CA ARG A 418 0.08 -13.56 9.21
C ARG A 418 1.51 -13.07 9.45
N VAL A 419 1.81 -12.55 10.64
CA VAL A 419 3.18 -12.14 11.00
C VAL A 419 4.10 -13.37 11.11
N LEU A 420 3.61 -14.46 11.73
CA LEU A 420 4.35 -15.71 11.88
C LEU A 420 4.82 -16.27 10.52
N ILE A 421 3.92 -16.38 9.54
CA ILE A 421 4.28 -16.93 8.22
C ILE A 421 5.36 -16.08 7.55
N VAL A 422 5.30 -14.75 7.65
CA VAL A 422 6.32 -13.89 7.05
C VAL A 422 7.66 -14.11 7.74
N CYS A 423 7.71 -14.15 9.06
CA CYS A 423 8.95 -14.39 9.80
C CYS A 423 9.59 -15.75 9.45
N VAL A 424 8.78 -16.80 9.33
CA VAL A 424 9.25 -18.15 8.96
C VAL A 424 9.79 -18.19 7.53
N PHE A 425 9.06 -17.62 6.57
CA PHE A 425 9.44 -17.70 5.16
C PHE A 425 10.57 -16.75 4.79
N ARG A 426 10.70 -15.61 5.49
CA ARG A 426 11.78 -14.66 5.26
C ARG A 426 13.12 -15.11 5.84
N GLN A 427 13.10 -15.90 6.91
CA GLN A 427 14.30 -16.49 7.48
C GLN A 427 15.02 -17.30 6.38
N GLU A 428 16.33 -17.06 6.24
CA GLU A 428 17.15 -17.81 5.28
C GLU A 428 16.99 -19.31 5.51
N ALA A 429 16.88 -20.06 4.42
CA ALA A 429 16.77 -21.51 4.48
C ALA A 429 18.09 -22.04 5.08
N ASP A 430 18.06 -22.42 6.35
CA ASP A 430 19.19 -23.11 6.96
C ASP A 430 19.14 -24.57 6.50
N PRO A 431 20.11 -25.05 5.70
CA PRO A 431 20.17 -26.44 5.28
C PRO A 431 20.28 -27.41 6.46
N ARG A 432 20.74 -26.93 7.63
CA ARG A 432 20.82 -27.71 8.88
C ARG A 432 19.56 -27.60 9.73
N ARG A 433 18.59 -26.76 9.33
CA ARG A 433 17.34 -26.49 10.06
C ARG A 433 17.55 -26.07 11.53
N ALA A 434 18.73 -25.57 11.90
CA ALA A 434 18.99 -25.10 13.28
C ALA A 434 18.16 -23.85 13.61
N SER A 435 17.72 -23.11 12.59
CA SER A 435 16.76 -22.02 12.73
C SER A 435 15.42 -22.44 13.35
N ALA A 436 15.02 -23.72 13.24
CA ALA A 436 13.75 -24.22 13.79
C ALA A 436 13.67 -24.08 15.32
N GLN A 437 14.80 -24.17 16.03
CA GLN A 437 14.84 -24.02 17.49
C GLN A 437 14.29 -22.66 17.97
N LYS A 438 14.41 -21.61 17.14
CA LYS A 438 13.89 -20.28 17.47
C LYS A 438 12.36 -20.22 17.43
N PHE A 439 11.73 -21.09 16.65
CA PHE A 439 10.29 -21.12 16.45
C PHE A 439 9.58 -22.11 17.39
N GLU A 440 10.30 -23.07 17.97
CA GLU A 440 9.73 -24.11 18.84
C GLU A 440 8.81 -23.54 19.95
N PRO A 441 9.19 -22.51 20.73
CA PRO A 441 8.31 -21.98 21.77
C PRO A 441 7.01 -21.39 21.22
N ILE A 442 7.05 -20.86 20.00
CA ILE A 442 5.89 -20.25 19.34
C ILE A 442 4.99 -21.33 18.76
N LEU A 443 5.59 -22.38 18.20
CA LEU A 443 4.87 -23.53 17.67
C LEU A 443 4.14 -24.30 18.77
N GLU A 444 4.77 -24.50 19.92
CA GLU A 444 4.11 -25.12 21.09
C GLU A 444 2.86 -24.35 21.53
N GLU A 445 2.95 -23.01 21.58
CA GLU A 445 1.78 -22.17 21.88
C GLU A 445 0.73 -22.22 20.75
N LEU A 446 1.15 -22.29 19.48
CA LEU A 446 0.24 -22.46 18.35
C LEU A 446 -0.50 -23.81 18.40
N TYR A 447 0.17 -24.89 18.78
CA TYR A 447 -0.42 -26.21 18.97
C TYR A 447 -1.42 -26.20 20.14
N SER A 448 -1.06 -25.52 21.22
CA SER A 448 -1.95 -25.29 22.37
C SER A 448 -3.22 -24.54 21.95
N VAL A 449 -3.08 -23.48 21.15
CA VAL A 449 -4.21 -22.74 20.57
C VAL A 449 -5.04 -23.64 19.67
N TYR A 450 -4.43 -24.41 18.76
CA TYR A 450 -5.14 -25.32 17.85
C TYR A 450 -6.04 -26.31 18.59
N ARG A 451 -5.62 -26.81 19.75
CA ARG A 451 -6.41 -27.77 20.54
C ARG A 451 -7.65 -27.18 21.22
N ARG A 452 -7.72 -25.84 21.38
CA ARG A 452 -8.75 -25.16 22.19
C ARG A 452 -9.52 -24.07 21.44
N CYS A 453 -9.13 -23.73 20.21
CA CYS A 453 -9.72 -22.65 19.44
C CYS A 453 -11.11 -23.00 18.90
N ASP A 454 -11.78 -22.01 18.32
CA ASP A 454 -13.00 -22.27 17.56
C ASP A 454 -12.68 -22.92 16.19
N VAL A 455 -13.72 -23.42 15.52
CA VAL A 455 -13.58 -24.09 14.21
C VAL A 455 -12.99 -23.15 13.16
N ARG A 456 -13.34 -21.87 13.19
CA ARG A 456 -12.86 -20.88 12.22
C ARG A 456 -11.34 -20.70 12.33
N ASP A 457 -10.83 -20.56 13.54
CA ASP A 457 -9.40 -20.36 13.78
C ASP A 457 -8.63 -21.66 13.55
N ALA A 458 -9.22 -22.82 13.87
CA ALA A 458 -8.68 -24.13 13.51
C ALA A 458 -8.54 -24.30 11.99
N ASP A 459 -9.51 -23.83 11.20
CA ASP A 459 -9.42 -23.85 9.74
C ASP A 459 -8.25 -22.99 9.25
N LEU A 460 -8.05 -21.79 9.82
CA LEU A 460 -6.91 -20.92 9.46
C LEU A 460 -5.57 -21.58 9.79
N ILE A 461 -5.46 -22.21 10.98
CA ILE A 461 -4.26 -22.95 11.37
C ILE A 461 -4.01 -24.11 10.42
N SER A 462 -5.04 -24.90 10.13
CA SER A 462 -4.90 -26.10 9.29
C SER A 462 -4.38 -25.79 7.89
N PHE A 463 -4.73 -24.61 7.39
CA PHE A 463 -4.27 -24.12 6.11
C PHE A 463 -2.80 -23.64 6.13
N VAL A 464 -2.37 -23.01 7.23
CA VAL A 464 -1.03 -22.41 7.33
C VAL A 464 0.02 -23.40 7.82
N LEU A 465 -0.35 -24.21 8.82
CA LEU A 465 0.58 -24.99 9.61
C LEU A 465 1.42 -25.98 8.79
N PRO A 466 0.86 -26.74 7.82
CA PRO A 466 1.65 -27.68 7.01
C PRO A 466 2.82 -26.98 6.29
N SER A 467 2.54 -25.83 5.66
CA SER A 467 3.57 -25.06 4.93
C SER A 467 4.63 -24.48 5.85
N VAL A 468 4.25 -24.05 7.06
CA VAL A 468 5.18 -23.57 8.10
C VAL A 468 6.07 -24.71 8.58
N LEU A 469 5.48 -25.87 8.89
CA LEU A 469 6.23 -27.03 9.39
C LEU A 469 7.18 -27.60 8.33
N LEU A 470 6.75 -27.72 7.07
CA LEU A 470 7.63 -28.16 5.96
C LEU A 470 8.82 -27.22 5.74
N ARG A 471 8.64 -25.93 6.04
CA ARG A 471 9.72 -24.95 5.97
C ARG A 471 10.76 -25.15 7.07
N LEU A 472 10.33 -25.59 8.26
CA LEU A 472 11.17 -25.71 9.46
C LEU A 472 11.73 -27.12 9.69
N TYR A 473 11.01 -28.16 9.28
CA TYR A 473 11.27 -29.56 9.65
C TYR A 473 11.24 -30.49 8.42
N PRO A 474 11.84 -31.70 8.53
CA PRO A 474 11.68 -32.76 7.53
C PRO A 474 10.23 -33.27 7.50
N GLU A 475 9.81 -33.75 6.33
CA GLU A 475 8.45 -34.26 6.08
C GLU A 475 8.02 -35.31 7.12
N GLU A 476 8.91 -36.22 7.51
CA GLU A 476 8.67 -37.23 8.55
C GLU A 476 8.24 -36.61 9.90
N ARG A 477 8.94 -35.56 10.34
CA ARG A 477 8.59 -34.84 11.57
C ARG A 477 7.29 -34.07 11.42
N VAL A 478 7.02 -33.49 10.25
CA VAL A 478 5.75 -32.80 9.97
C VAL A 478 4.58 -33.77 10.07
N LEU A 479 4.68 -34.95 9.44
CA LEU A 479 3.67 -36.00 9.50
C LEU A 479 3.45 -36.46 10.95
N SER A 480 4.52 -36.69 11.71
CA SER A 480 4.41 -37.06 13.13
C SER A 480 3.63 -36.02 13.94
N VAL A 481 3.94 -34.73 13.77
CA VAL A 481 3.23 -33.65 14.50
C VAL A 481 1.74 -33.60 14.15
N ILE A 482 1.39 -33.82 12.87
CA ILE A 482 -0.01 -33.77 12.46
C ILE A 482 -0.77 -35.03 12.89
N LEU A 483 -0.12 -36.19 12.86
CA LEU A 483 -0.68 -37.43 13.42
C LEU A 483 -0.98 -37.29 14.91
N ASP A 484 -0.15 -36.56 15.67
CA ASP A 484 -0.41 -36.27 17.08
C ASP A 484 -1.69 -35.43 17.29
N PHE A 485 -2.13 -34.66 16.30
CA PHE A 485 -3.43 -33.97 16.36
C PHE A 485 -4.63 -34.87 16.03
N CYS A 486 -4.40 -36.00 15.36
CA CYS A 486 -5.42 -37.01 15.11
C CYS A 486 -5.56 -38.01 16.28
N ALA A 487 -4.58 -38.06 17.19
CA ALA A 487 -4.57 -39.02 18.28
C ALA A 487 -5.76 -38.84 19.23
N PRO A 488 -6.41 -39.93 19.67
CA PRO A 488 -7.53 -39.85 20.61
C PRO A 488 -7.09 -39.23 21.93
N LEU A 489 -7.97 -38.44 22.53
CA LEU A 489 -7.75 -37.86 23.85
C LEU A 489 -7.70 -38.96 24.91
N LYS A 490 -7.11 -38.66 26.07
CA LYS A 490 -7.07 -39.60 27.22
C LYS A 490 -8.47 -40.07 27.68
N THR A 491 -9.52 -39.37 27.28
CA THR A 491 -10.92 -39.69 27.53
C THR A 491 -11.54 -40.65 26.52
N GLY A 492 -10.80 -41.07 25.48
CA GLY A 492 -11.29 -41.93 24.40
C GLY A 492 -12.00 -41.19 23.26
N ASN A 493 -12.29 -39.90 23.43
CA ASN A 493 -12.91 -39.08 22.38
C ASN A 493 -11.87 -38.53 21.41
N TYR A 494 -12.27 -38.33 20.15
CA TYR A 494 -11.43 -37.65 19.17
C TYR A 494 -11.32 -36.13 19.45
N PRO A 495 -10.22 -35.48 19.04
CA PRO A 495 -10.05 -34.04 19.14
C PRO A 495 -11.11 -33.27 18.35
N ASN A 496 -11.50 -32.09 18.86
CA ASN A 496 -12.54 -31.23 18.27
C ASN A 496 -12.28 -30.82 16.81
N HIS A 497 -11.02 -30.87 16.36
CA HIS A 497 -10.59 -30.44 15.04
C HIS A 497 -10.00 -31.58 14.21
N ILE A 498 -10.44 -32.82 14.46
CA ILE A 498 -9.94 -34.01 13.75
C ILE A 498 -10.15 -33.91 12.23
N CYS A 499 -11.27 -33.36 11.77
CA CYS A 499 -11.53 -33.15 10.33
C CYS A 499 -10.47 -32.24 9.70
N GLN A 500 -10.12 -31.14 10.36
CA GLN A 500 -9.05 -30.24 9.92
C GLN A 500 -7.68 -30.93 9.94
N SER A 501 -7.42 -31.78 10.94
CA SER A 501 -6.16 -32.52 11.06
C SER A 501 -5.99 -33.56 9.95
N LEU A 502 -7.05 -34.31 9.65
CA LEU A 502 -7.09 -35.24 8.53
C LEU A 502 -6.91 -34.51 7.19
N ARG A 503 -7.56 -33.36 7.02
CA ARG A 503 -7.36 -32.52 5.82
C ARG A 503 -5.89 -32.11 5.64
N MET A 504 -5.21 -31.70 6.72
CA MET A 504 -3.78 -31.40 6.66
C MET A 504 -2.96 -32.61 6.19
N MET A 505 -3.27 -33.81 6.67
CA MET A 505 -2.61 -35.06 6.24
C MET A 505 -2.80 -35.33 4.75
N PHE A 506 -4.03 -35.20 4.24
CA PHE A 506 -4.33 -35.42 2.82
C PHE A 506 -3.60 -34.39 1.94
N GLU A 507 -3.68 -33.10 2.28
CA GLU A 507 -3.02 -32.05 1.49
C GLU A 507 -1.48 -32.19 1.48
N LEU A 508 -0.88 -32.72 2.55
CA LEU A 508 0.56 -33.03 2.59
C LEU A 508 0.94 -34.20 1.70
N THR A 509 0.13 -35.25 1.69
CA THR A 509 0.41 -36.48 0.93
C THR A 509 0.18 -36.28 -0.57
N ASP A 510 -0.85 -35.53 -0.98
CA ASP A 510 -1.11 -35.19 -2.39
C ASP A 510 -0.01 -34.33 -3.01
N ASN A 511 0.57 -33.39 -2.25
CA ASN A 511 1.65 -32.52 -2.74
C ASN A 511 3.01 -33.23 -2.83
N THR A 512 3.19 -34.38 -2.19
CA THR A 512 4.45 -35.15 -2.11
C THR A 512 4.44 -36.43 -2.95
N LEU A 513 3.28 -36.79 -3.55
CA LEU A 513 3.03 -38.05 -4.27
C LEU A 513 3.79 -38.25 -5.60
N SER A 514 4.84 -37.48 -5.89
CA SER A 514 5.79 -37.86 -6.93
C SER A 514 6.89 -38.82 -6.47
N CYS A 515 7.02 -39.15 -5.16
CA CYS A 515 8.21 -39.90 -4.70
C CYS A 515 8.08 -41.07 -3.70
N CYS A 516 6.97 -41.34 -3.01
CA CYS A 516 6.96 -42.46 -2.04
C CYS A 516 5.66 -43.27 -1.99
N THR A 517 5.79 -44.59 -2.17
CA THR A 517 4.79 -45.62 -1.84
C THR A 517 4.44 -45.63 -0.34
N ASP A 518 5.34 -45.15 0.52
CA ASP A 518 5.21 -45.18 1.99
C ASP A 518 4.15 -44.18 2.52
N ALA A 519 3.87 -43.10 1.78
CA ALA A 519 2.85 -42.12 2.19
C ALA A 519 1.44 -42.72 2.27
N LYS A 520 1.15 -43.71 1.43
CA LYS A 520 -0.13 -44.47 1.49
C LYS A 520 -0.20 -45.38 2.71
N GLU A 521 0.93 -45.93 3.17
CA GLU A 521 0.99 -46.73 4.40
C GLU A 521 0.76 -45.88 5.65
N TYR A 522 1.24 -44.62 5.70
CA TYR A 522 0.97 -43.71 6.82
C TYR A 522 -0.48 -43.23 6.86
N VAL A 523 -1.10 -42.96 5.70
CA VAL A 523 -2.55 -42.71 5.63
C VAL A 523 -3.31 -43.95 6.10
N PHE A 524 -2.91 -45.15 5.67
CA PHE A 524 -3.46 -46.41 6.14
C PHE A 524 -3.27 -46.61 7.66
N GLN A 525 -2.11 -46.30 8.24
CA GLN A 525 -1.88 -46.37 9.69
C GLN A 525 -2.73 -45.36 10.46
N GLY A 526 -2.93 -44.15 9.92
CA GLY A 526 -3.87 -43.17 10.45
C GLY A 526 -5.31 -43.69 10.42
N PHE A 527 -5.72 -44.37 9.35
CA PHE A 527 -7.02 -45.04 9.24
C PHE A 527 -7.14 -46.26 10.15
N CYS A 528 -6.06 -47.01 10.40
CA CYS A 528 -6.02 -48.12 11.36
C CYS A 528 -6.17 -47.67 12.83
N CYS A 529 -6.03 -46.38 13.12
CA CYS A 529 -6.36 -45.79 14.43
C CYS A 529 -7.86 -45.44 14.59
N PHE A 530 -8.69 -45.72 13.57
CA PHE A 530 -10.14 -45.60 13.64
C PHE A 530 -10.78 -46.99 13.75
N ASP A 531 -11.67 -47.18 14.73
CA ASP A 531 -12.56 -48.34 14.76
C ASP A 531 -13.40 -48.42 13.47
N GLU A 532 -13.75 -49.64 13.03
CA GLU A 532 -14.40 -49.92 11.73
C GLU A 532 -15.66 -49.07 11.44
N GLU A 533 -16.39 -48.63 12.47
CA GLU A 533 -17.56 -47.75 12.32
C GLU A 533 -17.21 -46.29 11.97
N ASN A 534 -16.04 -45.79 12.36
CA ASN A 534 -15.63 -44.40 12.15
C ASN A 534 -14.84 -44.18 10.85
N ALA A 535 -14.23 -45.23 10.29
CA ALA A 535 -13.64 -45.20 8.96
C ALA A 535 -14.70 -44.90 7.88
N TYR A 536 -15.93 -45.37 8.08
CA TYR A 536 -17.07 -45.08 7.21
C TYR A 536 -17.47 -43.59 7.26
N PHE A 537 -17.50 -43.00 8.45
CA PHE A 537 -17.85 -41.59 8.65
C PHE A 537 -16.81 -40.62 8.07
N ALA A 538 -15.52 -40.97 8.17
CA ALA A 538 -14.45 -40.23 7.51
C ALA A 538 -14.56 -40.34 5.97
N SER A 539 -14.93 -41.51 5.45
CA SER A 539 -15.09 -41.71 4.01
C SER A 539 -16.29 -40.95 3.40
N GLU A 540 -17.39 -40.77 4.15
CA GLU A 540 -18.57 -40.03 3.68
C GLU A 540 -18.41 -38.50 3.72
N GLN A 541 -17.52 -37.95 4.55
CA GLN A 541 -17.24 -36.50 4.61
C GLN A 541 -16.10 -36.05 3.67
N LEU A 542 -15.35 -36.99 3.09
CA LEU A 542 -14.22 -36.74 2.19
C LEU A 542 -14.55 -36.91 0.70
N ILE A 543 -15.77 -37.34 0.37
CA ILE A 543 -16.38 -37.28 -0.98
C ILE A 543 -17.25 -36.02 -1.05
#